data_AF-A0A4R5PE14-F1
#
_entry.id   AF-A0A4R5PE14-F1
#
_cell.length_a   1.000
_cell.length_b   1.000
_cell.length_c   1.000
_cell.angle_alpha   90.00
_cell.angle_beta   90.00
_cell.angle_gamma   90.00
#
_symmetry.space_group_name_H-M   'P 1'
#
loop_
_entity.id
_entity.type
_entity.pdbx_description
1 polymer ?
#
loop_
_entity_poly.entity_id
_entity_poly.type
_entity_poly.pdbx_seq_one_letter_code
_entity_poly.pdbx_strand_id
1 'polypeptide(L)'
;MSGHYIETSTNREGGGTVTNHWFFTSCGQDCRTVRVCDNEKHEGCTSAQARLTKGRWEMDVTHMDIACPDGSIIPDATSFHYTWNPQTLEGVGEGTRYGPGCPVGITPPSATVDFTLKAA
;
A
#
# COMPACT_ATOMS: atom_id res chain seq x y z
N MET A 1 4.34 15.27 5.95
CA MET A 1 3.25 14.30 6.10
C MET A 1 3.37 13.61 7.46
N SER A 2 2.34 13.64 8.30
CA SER A 2 2.27 12.94 9.59
C SER A 2 0.80 12.74 9.94
N GLY A 3 0.45 11.68 10.65
CA GLY A 3 -0.93 11.36 11.03
C GLY A 3 -1.51 10.16 10.28
N HIS A 4 -2.83 10.00 10.37
CA HIS A 4 -3.58 8.89 9.78
C HIS A 4 -4.16 9.30 8.42
N TYR A 5 -3.97 8.42 7.44
CA TYR A 5 -4.48 8.56 6.10
C TYR A 5 -5.20 7.28 5.69
N ILE A 6 -6.29 7.45 4.94
CA ILE A 6 -6.96 6.38 4.23
C ILE A 6 -6.35 6.35 2.83
N GLU A 7 -5.73 5.22 2.50
CA GLU A 7 -5.26 4.91 1.17
C GLU A 7 -6.36 4.18 0.42
N THR A 8 -6.66 4.62 -0.78
CA THR A 8 -7.56 3.92 -1.69
C THR A 8 -6.83 3.66 -2.99
N SER A 9 -6.67 2.38 -3.34
CA SER A 9 -6.00 1.94 -4.56
C SER A 9 -6.99 1.29 -5.50
N THR A 10 -6.77 1.48 -6.80
CA THR A 10 -7.45 0.73 -7.86
C THR A 10 -6.40 0.00 -8.69
N ASN A 11 -6.57 -1.31 -8.80
CA ASN A 11 -5.73 -2.18 -9.64
C ASN A 11 -6.01 -1.87 -11.12
N ARG A 12 -4.98 -1.52 -11.89
CA ARG A 12 -5.13 -1.14 -13.30
C ARG A 12 -5.51 -2.31 -14.20
N GLU A 13 -5.07 -3.51 -13.85
CA GLU A 13 -5.31 -4.71 -14.66
C GLU A 13 -6.71 -5.29 -14.47
N GLY A 14 -7.24 -5.24 -13.24
CA GLY A 14 -8.52 -5.85 -12.87
C GLY A 14 -9.62 -4.87 -12.47
N GLY A 15 -9.31 -3.58 -12.29
CA GLY A 15 -10.25 -2.54 -11.87
C GLY A 15 -10.72 -2.63 -10.41
N GLY A 16 -10.27 -3.63 -9.66
CA GLY A 16 -10.64 -3.82 -8.25
C GLY A 16 -10.08 -2.71 -7.36
N THR A 17 -10.89 -2.22 -6.43
CA THR A 17 -10.49 -1.17 -5.47
C THR A 17 -10.32 -1.77 -4.07
N VAL A 18 -9.28 -1.32 -3.37
CA VAL A 18 -8.99 -1.69 -1.97
C VAL A 18 -8.74 -0.42 -1.16
N THR A 19 -9.01 -0.49 0.14
CA THR A 19 -8.74 0.58 1.10
C THR A 19 -7.85 0.06 2.23
N ASN A 20 -6.82 0.82 2.57
CA ASN A 20 -5.93 0.54 3.71
C ASN A 20 -5.77 1.78 4.61
N HIS A 21 -5.28 1.57 5.83
CA HIS A 21 -5.04 2.62 6.81
C HIS A 21 -3.55 2.85 7.00
N TRP A 22 -3.06 4.04 6.65
CA TRP A 22 -1.64 4.38 6.69
C TRP A 22 -1.37 5.41 7.79
N PHE A 23 -0.51 5.06 8.73
CA PHE A 23 -0.14 5.91 9.86
C PHE A 23 1.30 6.39 9.70
N PHE A 24 1.46 7.69 9.49
CA PHE A 24 2.75 8.33 9.24
C PHE A 24 3.28 9.00 10.51
N THR A 25 4.53 8.66 10.85
CA THR A 25 5.29 9.33 11.92
C THR A 25 6.58 9.90 11.34
N SER A 26 6.95 11.12 11.75
CA SER A 26 8.21 11.73 11.33
C SER A 26 9.42 10.98 11.89
N CYS A 27 10.38 10.60 11.02
CA CYS A 27 11.70 10.08 11.42
C CYS A 27 12.85 11.00 10.98
N GLY A 28 12.54 12.20 10.49
CA GLY A 28 13.50 13.17 9.97
C GLY A 28 12.85 14.08 8.93
N GLN A 29 13.60 15.05 8.39
CA GLN A 29 13.08 16.01 7.41
C GLN A 29 12.41 15.29 6.21
N ASP A 30 13.16 14.37 5.60
CA ASP A 30 12.78 13.65 4.38
C ASP A 30 12.47 12.16 4.63
N CYS A 31 12.13 11.81 5.89
CA CYS A 31 11.90 10.43 6.33
C CYS A 31 10.56 10.31 7.06
N ARG A 32 9.73 9.33 6.72
CA ARG A 32 8.55 8.92 7.49
C ARG A 32 8.56 7.43 7.80
N THR A 33 8.33 7.09 9.05
CA THR A 33 7.93 5.72 9.41
C THR A 33 6.45 5.58 9.09
N VAL A 34 6.10 4.54 8.35
CA VAL A 34 4.72 4.27 7.93
C VAL A 34 4.30 2.94 8.50
N ARG A 35 3.11 2.91 9.09
CA ARG A 35 2.44 1.65 9.43
C ARG A 35 1.22 1.51 8.53
N VAL A 36 1.23 0.50 7.68
CA VAL A 36 0.12 0.15 6.78
C VAL A 36 -0.68 -0.94 7.47
N CYS A 37 -1.95 -0.68 7.75
CA CYS A 37 -2.83 -1.58 8.49
C CYS A 37 -4.13 -1.81 7.73
N ASP A 38 -4.79 -2.93 8.03
CA ASP A 38 -6.08 -3.28 7.43
C ASP A 38 -7.20 -2.36 7.89
N ASN A 39 -7.08 -1.81 9.11
CA ASN A 39 -8.09 -0.94 9.70
C ASN A 39 -7.52 0.10 10.68
N GLU A 40 -8.40 0.98 11.15
CA GLU A 40 -8.07 2.08 12.06
C GLU A 40 -7.61 1.63 13.47
N LYS A 41 -7.91 0.39 13.87
CA LYS A 41 -7.55 -0.16 15.18
C LYS A 41 -6.13 -0.72 15.22
N HIS A 42 -5.37 -0.56 14.14
CA HIS A 42 -4.02 -1.09 13.97
C HIS A 42 -3.95 -2.63 13.97
N GLU A 43 -4.91 -3.29 13.32
CA GLU A 43 -4.85 -4.72 13.02
C GLU A 43 -4.17 -4.96 11.66
N GLY A 44 -3.52 -6.12 11.49
CA GLY A 44 -2.90 -6.51 10.21
C GLY A 44 -1.75 -5.60 9.76
N CYS A 45 -1.03 -4.98 10.68
CA CYS A 45 -0.10 -3.91 10.32
C CYS A 45 1.27 -4.41 9.84
N THR A 46 1.74 -3.81 8.75
CA THR A 46 3.13 -3.89 8.27
C THR A 46 3.82 -2.53 8.44
N SER A 47 5.10 -2.54 8.84
CA SER A 47 5.90 -1.32 8.97
C SER A 47 6.80 -1.11 7.76
N ALA A 48 6.87 0.14 7.30
CA ALA A 48 7.71 0.56 6.19
C ALA A 48 8.34 1.93 6.49
N GLN A 49 9.26 2.36 5.63
CA GLN A 49 9.84 3.69 5.67
C GLN A 49 9.65 4.37 4.31
N ALA A 50 9.05 5.55 4.34
CA ALA A 50 8.95 6.43 3.18
C ALA A 50 10.06 7.48 3.22
N ARG A 51 10.66 7.76 2.06
CA ARG A 51 11.68 8.80 1.88
C ARG A 51 11.26 9.80 0.81
N LEU A 52 11.56 11.08 1.03
CA LEU A 52 11.32 12.12 0.03
C LEU A 52 12.56 12.24 -0.85
N THR A 53 12.49 11.68 -2.05
CA THR A 53 13.58 11.68 -3.03
C THR A 53 13.12 12.43 -4.29
N LYS A 54 13.91 13.40 -4.77
CA LYS A 54 13.61 14.15 -6.01
C LYS A 54 12.19 14.75 -6.05
N GLY A 55 11.66 15.16 -4.89
CA GLY A 55 10.35 15.79 -4.76
C GLY A 55 9.16 14.82 -4.76
N ARG A 56 9.40 13.50 -4.71
CA ARG A 56 8.36 12.47 -4.54
C ARG A 56 8.65 11.64 -3.32
N TRP A 57 7.59 11.17 -2.67
CA TRP A 57 7.75 10.15 -1.65
C TRP A 57 7.92 8.80 -2.34
N GLU A 58 8.84 8.00 -1.82
CA GLU A 58 9.14 6.64 -2.23
C GLU A 58 9.06 5.75 -1.01
N MET A 59 8.41 4.59 -1.12
CA MET A 59 8.28 3.63 -0.03
C MET A 59 8.25 2.21 -0.58
N ASP A 60 9.13 1.36 -0.06
CA ASP A 60 9.05 -0.08 -0.27
C ASP A 60 8.37 -0.73 0.94
N VAL A 61 7.41 -1.60 0.66
CA VAL A 61 6.76 -2.43 1.67
C VAL A 61 6.75 -3.87 1.19
N THR A 62 7.01 -4.79 2.11
CA THR A 62 7.13 -6.23 1.85
C THR A 62 6.26 -6.97 2.84
N HIS A 63 5.95 -8.23 2.56
CA HIS A 63 5.18 -9.09 3.45
C HIS A 63 3.74 -8.60 3.68
N MET A 64 3.14 -8.00 2.65
CA MET A 64 1.74 -7.62 2.69
C MET A 64 0.84 -8.80 2.33
N ASP A 65 -0.35 -8.80 2.91
CA ASP A 65 -1.37 -9.80 2.68
C ASP A 65 -2.14 -9.52 1.38
N ILE A 66 -2.64 -10.58 0.74
CA ILE A 66 -3.59 -10.48 -0.38
C ILE A 66 -4.96 -10.89 0.13
N ALA A 67 -5.93 -9.97 0.09
CA ALA A 67 -7.33 -10.28 0.29
C ALA A 67 -7.94 -10.83 -1.01
N CYS A 68 -8.51 -12.03 -0.95
CA CYS A 68 -9.10 -12.71 -2.08
C CYS A 68 -10.62 -12.47 -2.19
N PRO A 69 -11.20 -12.56 -3.39
CA PRO A 69 -12.64 -12.34 -3.60
C PRO A 69 -13.56 -13.30 -2.82
N ASP A 70 -13.06 -14.48 -2.47
CA ASP A 70 -13.78 -15.47 -1.66
C ASP A 70 -13.71 -15.19 -0.14
N GLY A 71 -13.05 -14.09 0.25
CA GLY A 71 -12.84 -13.68 1.64
C GLY A 71 -11.64 -14.34 2.31
N SER A 72 -10.91 -15.23 1.62
CA SER A 72 -9.65 -15.76 2.13
C SER A 72 -8.55 -14.69 2.11
N ILE A 73 -7.58 -14.84 3.00
CA ILE A 73 -6.38 -13.99 3.06
C ILE A 73 -5.18 -14.88 2.80
N ILE A 74 -4.33 -14.48 1.86
CA ILE A 74 -3.01 -15.08 1.67
C ILE A 74 -2.02 -14.18 2.43
N PRO A 75 -1.54 -14.60 3.60
CA PRO A 75 -0.61 -13.80 4.38
C PRO A 75 0.76 -13.75 3.71
N ASP A 76 1.51 -12.66 3.91
CA ASP A 76 2.89 -12.53 3.44
C ASP A 76 3.04 -12.90 1.94
N ALA A 77 2.22 -12.28 1.10
CA ALA A 77 2.04 -12.71 -0.28
C ALA A 77 2.60 -11.72 -1.30
N THR A 78 2.81 -10.45 -0.94
CA THR A 78 3.22 -9.42 -1.90
C THR A 78 4.16 -8.38 -1.31
N SER A 79 4.94 -7.76 -2.22
CA SER A 79 5.63 -6.49 -2.00
C SER A 79 5.07 -5.41 -2.91
N PHE A 80 5.24 -4.16 -2.52
CA PHE A 80 4.98 -3.00 -3.35
C PHE A 80 6.10 -1.97 -3.25
N HIS A 81 6.41 -1.35 -4.39
CA HIS A 81 7.13 -0.09 -4.49
C HIS A 81 6.12 1.04 -4.75
N TYR A 82 5.98 1.95 -3.80
CA TYR A 82 5.06 3.08 -3.91
C TYR A 82 5.81 4.38 -4.19
N THR A 83 5.26 5.17 -5.11
CA THR A 83 5.70 6.55 -5.34
C THR A 83 4.52 7.50 -5.39
N TRP A 84 4.59 8.65 -4.71
CA TRP A 84 3.50 9.63 -4.72
C TRP A 84 3.94 11.08 -4.60
N ASN A 85 3.03 11.96 -5.00
CA ASN A 85 3.21 13.41 -4.91
C ASN A 85 2.93 13.89 -3.47
N PRO A 86 3.84 14.65 -2.84
CA PRO A 86 3.67 15.13 -1.46
C PRO A 86 2.53 16.15 -1.27
N GLN A 87 2.06 16.77 -2.36
CA GLN A 87 1.04 17.83 -2.37
C GLN A 87 -0.33 17.28 -2.74
N THR A 88 -0.44 16.55 -3.87
CA THR A 88 -1.74 16.00 -4.32
C THR A 88 -2.10 14.70 -3.60
N LEU A 89 -1.11 14.04 -3.00
CA LEU A 89 -1.26 12.76 -2.31
C LEU A 89 -1.74 11.61 -3.23
N GLU A 90 -1.55 11.78 -4.54
CA GLU A 90 -1.79 10.77 -5.56
C GLU A 90 -0.48 10.07 -5.93
N GLY A 91 -0.56 8.77 -6.18
CA GLY A 91 0.60 7.95 -6.46
C GLY A 91 0.30 6.68 -7.22
N VAL A 92 1.36 5.93 -7.44
CA VAL A 92 1.35 4.61 -8.09
C VAL A 92 2.08 3.62 -7.19
N GLY A 93 1.53 2.42 -7.07
CA GLY A 93 2.17 1.27 -6.44
C GLY A 93 2.44 0.18 -7.46
N GLU A 94 3.67 -0.32 -7.52
CA GLU A 94 4.07 -1.45 -8.36
C GLU A 94 4.27 -2.67 -7.47
N GLY A 95 3.37 -3.64 -7.60
CA GLY A 95 3.30 -4.82 -6.75
C GLY A 95 3.86 -6.06 -7.42
N THR A 96 4.49 -6.94 -6.62
CA THR A 96 4.93 -8.28 -7.03
C THR A 96 4.50 -9.31 -6.00
N ARG A 97 3.89 -10.39 -6.46
CA ARG A 97 3.46 -11.52 -5.63
C ARG A 97 4.55 -12.58 -5.51
N TYR A 98 4.69 -13.18 -4.33
CA TYR A 98 5.71 -14.19 -4.03
C TYR A 98 5.29 -15.64 -4.30
N GLY A 99 3.99 -15.92 -4.44
CA GLY A 99 3.43 -17.27 -4.48
C GLY A 99 2.26 -17.47 -5.46
N PRO A 100 1.40 -18.48 -5.24
CA PRO A 100 0.17 -18.64 -6.01
C PRO A 100 -0.79 -17.47 -5.77
N GLY A 101 -1.66 -17.22 -6.75
CA GLY A 101 -2.74 -16.24 -6.62
C GLY A 101 -3.90 -16.76 -5.76
N CYS A 102 -4.96 -15.97 -5.69
CA CYS A 102 -6.20 -16.40 -5.08
C CYS A 102 -6.75 -17.68 -5.76
N PRO A 103 -7.40 -18.59 -5.00
CA PRO A 103 -7.97 -19.82 -5.57
C PRO A 103 -9.03 -19.55 -6.65
N VAL A 104 -9.70 -18.40 -6.56
CA VAL A 104 -10.71 -17.93 -7.51
C VAL A 104 -10.35 -16.51 -7.97
N GLY A 105 -10.55 -16.27 -9.27
CA GLY A 105 -10.30 -14.97 -9.89
C GLY A 105 -8.91 -14.85 -10.52
N ILE A 106 -8.65 -13.68 -11.11
CA ILE A 106 -7.34 -13.35 -11.70
C ILE A 106 -6.54 -12.61 -10.65
N THR A 107 -5.50 -13.24 -10.13
CA THR A 107 -4.44 -12.54 -9.40
C THR A 107 -3.21 -12.56 -10.31
N PRO A 108 -2.79 -11.44 -10.89
CA PRO A 108 -1.59 -11.40 -11.71
C PRO A 108 -0.33 -11.49 -10.81
N PRO A 109 0.81 -11.99 -11.33
CA PRO A 109 2.07 -12.08 -10.58
C PRO A 109 2.65 -10.70 -10.26
N SER A 110 2.27 -9.69 -11.03
CA SER A 110 2.57 -8.27 -10.80
C SER A 110 1.31 -7.46 -11.00
N ALA A 111 1.17 -6.35 -10.28
CA ALA A 111 0.03 -5.45 -10.42
C ALA A 111 0.49 -4.00 -10.31
N THR A 112 -0.17 -3.12 -11.06
CA THR A 112 0.00 -1.68 -10.89
C THR A 112 -1.26 -1.12 -10.27
N VAL A 113 -1.12 -0.39 -9.17
CA VAL A 113 -2.25 0.31 -8.53
C VAL A 113 -2.08 1.81 -8.67
N ASP A 114 -3.14 2.50 -9.05
CA ASP A 114 -3.26 3.94 -8.84
C ASP A 114 -3.88 4.17 -7.48
N PHE A 115 -3.29 5.04 -6.65
CA PHE A 115 -3.80 5.30 -5.32
C PHE A 115 -3.87 6.78 -4.97
N THR A 116 -4.75 7.09 -4.03
CA THR A 116 -4.85 8.39 -3.38
C THR A 116 -4.82 8.21 -1.87
N LEU A 117 -4.10 9.10 -1.19
CA LEU A 117 -4.13 9.22 0.26
C LEU A 117 -5.02 10.40 0.67
N LYS A 118 -5.97 10.14 1.56
CA LYS A 118 -6.82 11.16 2.15
C LYS A 118 -6.61 11.18 3.65
N ALA A 119 -6.39 12.35 4.25
CA ALA A 119 -6.35 12.46 5.70
C ALA A 119 -7.69 11.97 6.29
N ALA A 120 -7.61 11.09 7.30
CA ALA A 120 -8.77 10.51 7.98
C ALA A 120 -9.48 11.53 8.87
#